data_AF-A0AAU8JB62-F1
#
_entry.id   AF-A0AAU8JB62-F1
#
_cell.length_a   1.000
_cell.length_b   1.000
_cell.length_c   1.000
_cell.angle_alpha   90.00
_cell.angle_beta   90.00
_cell.angle_gamma   90.00
#
_symmetry.space_group_name_H-M   'P 1'
#
loop_
_entity.id
_entity.type
_entity.pdbx_description
1 polymer ?
#
loop_
_entity_poly.entity_id
_entity_poly.type
_entity_poly.pdbx_seq_one_letter_code
_entity_poly.pdbx_strand_id
1 'polypeptide(L)'
;MVVTNFNCVLKKYIARVTLTGIILLSLTGCRTSTEVQSTAVALPQPKAITQTEAMPQSGSLTGNAPPKSVDEARGKHSGNRLPVFSDIISAGMLPPYRVAPSKSTTEGSSKIVPQNLPLQIKPDPLKTVRVNLYQPDIECKKLMPEPVAVDRDRAMDAAVSKVLQERNSADFTVAGYRINIDDDGVATVDLRLKPDSRRQFISLSLCEQFALFGSLRETLMNHPDWKIKAVQFTERGELIQL
;
A
#
# COMPACT_ATOMS: atom_id res chain seq x y z
N MET A 1 -19.66 48.56 20.98
CA MET A 1 -18.97 47.59 20.10
C MET A 1 -20.05 46.62 19.61
N VAL A 2 -20.54 46.88 18.40
CA VAL A 2 -21.53 46.05 17.67
C VAL A 2 -20.68 45.08 16.84
N VAL A 3 -20.96 43.78 16.73
CA VAL A 3 -21.93 43.18 15.81
C VAL A 3 -22.09 41.69 16.19
N THR A 4 -23.35 41.27 16.35
CA THR A 4 -23.82 39.88 16.30
C THR A 4 -23.75 39.36 14.85
N ASN A 5 -23.52 38.05 14.61
CA ASN A 5 -24.54 37.17 13.99
C ASN A 5 -24.12 35.83 13.35
N PHE A 6 -25.08 34.91 13.53
CA PHE A 6 -25.66 33.90 12.64
C PHE A 6 -24.83 32.75 12.04
N ASN A 7 -25.18 31.55 12.53
CA ASN A 7 -25.32 30.31 11.79
C ASN A 7 -25.82 30.51 10.35
N CYS A 8 -25.22 29.81 9.37
CA CYS A 8 -25.91 29.52 8.12
C CYS A 8 -25.56 28.12 7.61
N VAL A 9 -26.58 27.27 7.64
CA VAL A 9 -26.70 25.95 7.01
C VAL A 9 -26.65 26.12 5.49
N LEU A 10 -25.74 25.44 4.79
CA LEU A 10 -25.77 25.35 3.33
C LEU A 10 -26.20 23.94 2.87
N LYS A 11 -27.51 23.71 2.96
CA LYS A 11 -28.24 22.77 2.10
C LYS A 11 -28.94 23.59 1.02
N LYS A 12 -28.72 23.27 -0.26
CA LYS A 12 -29.62 23.48 -1.42
C LYS A 12 -28.88 22.88 -2.64
N TYR A 13 -29.12 21.61 -2.99
CA TYR A 13 -30.21 21.11 -3.83
C TYR A 13 -30.48 21.94 -5.10
N ILE A 14 -30.21 21.26 -6.21
CA ILE A 14 -30.36 21.64 -7.62
C ILE A 14 -31.85 21.65 -8.02
N ALA A 15 -32.13 22.40 -9.09
CA ALA A 15 -33.29 22.37 -9.99
C ALA A 15 -34.49 23.26 -9.62
N ARG A 16 -34.71 24.28 -10.46
CA ARG A 16 -35.91 24.37 -11.30
C ARG A 16 -35.65 25.23 -12.54
N VAL A 17 -35.80 24.56 -13.67
CA VAL A 17 -35.93 25.08 -15.03
C VAL A 17 -37.31 25.71 -15.19
N THR A 18 -37.38 26.95 -15.67
CA THR A 18 -38.47 27.55 -16.48
C THR A 18 -37.93 28.88 -17.01
N LEU A 19 -37.52 28.98 -18.28
CA LEU A 19 -38.34 29.39 -19.44
C LEU A 19 -38.88 30.83 -19.31
N THR A 20 -38.17 31.79 -19.92
CA THR A 20 -38.64 32.92 -20.78
C THR A 20 -37.60 34.04 -20.74
N GLY A 21 -37.16 34.53 -21.90
CA GLY A 21 -36.43 35.80 -21.98
C GLY A 21 -35.36 35.85 -23.06
N ILE A 22 -35.77 36.16 -24.28
CA ILE A 22 -34.91 36.58 -25.39
C ILE A 22 -34.20 37.87 -24.97
N ILE A 23 -32.86 37.87 -24.95
CA ILE A 23 -32.05 39.08 -25.14
C ILE A 23 -30.96 38.74 -26.15
N LEU A 24 -31.13 39.25 -27.37
CA LEU A 24 -30.04 39.49 -28.31
C LEU A 24 -29.08 40.50 -27.66
N LEU A 25 -27.83 40.09 -27.43
CA LEU A 25 -26.71 41.01 -27.35
C LEU A 25 -25.56 40.41 -28.15
N SER A 26 -25.49 40.85 -29.40
CA SER A 26 -24.33 40.77 -30.26
C SER A 26 -23.19 41.55 -29.60
N LEU A 27 -22.09 40.87 -29.25
CA LEU A 27 -20.80 41.52 -29.07
C LEU A 27 -19.75 40.79 -29.89
N THR A 28 -19.38 41.50 -30.95
CA THR A 28 -18.31 41.29 -31.90
C THR A 28 -16.96 41.66 -31.26
N GLY A 29 -15.91 40.87 -31.53
CA GLY A 29 -14.49 41.26 -31.36
C GLY A 29 -13.88 40.93 -29.99
N CYS A 30 -12.63 40.49 -29.86
CA CYS A 30 -11.50 40.40 -30.78
C CYS A 30 -10.70 39.12 -30.52
N ARG A 31 -10.26 38.47 -31.61
CA ARG A 31 -9.20 37.47 -31.60
C ARG A 31 -7.87 38.17 -31.33
N THR A 32 -7.12 37.72 -30.34
CA THR A 32 -5.66 37.84 -30.32
C THR A 32 -5.08 36.44 -30.28
N SER A 33 -4.61 35.98 -31.43
CA SER A 33 -3.82 34.76 -31.59
C SER A 33 -2.41 35.07 -31.11
N THR A 34 -2.01 34.51 -29.97
CA THR A 34 -0.61 34.54 -29.54
C THR A 34 0.08 33.32 -30.12
N GLU A 35 0.72 33.55 -31.26
CA GLU A 35 1.69 32.65 -31.88
C GLU A 35 2.94 32.62 -30.99
N VAL A 36 3.13 31.53 -30.23
CA VAL A 36 4.38 31.27 -29.52
C VAL A 36 5.35 30.67 -30.53
N GLN A 37 6.28 31.52 -30.96
CA GLN A 37 7.41 31.14 -31.78
C GLN A 37 8.29 30.11 -31.05
N SER A 38 8.53 29.03 -31.77
CA SER A 38 9.45 27.95 -31.45
C SER A 38 10.89 28.43 -31.62
N THR A 39 11.53 28.82 -30.52
CA THR A 39 12.99 29.05 -30.49
C THR A 39 13.68 27.75 -30.09
N ALA A 40 14.28 27.08 -31.08
CA ALA A 40 15.19 25.97 -30.84
C ALA A 40 16.45 26.49 -30.13
N VAL A 41 16.60 26.17 -28.84
CA VAL A 41 17.82 26.40 -28.09
C VAL A 41 18.75 25.22 -28.33
N ALA A 42 19.94 25.52 -28.84
CA ALA A 42 21.00 24.57 -29.12
C ALA A 42 21.48 23.86 -27.84
N LEU A 43 21.66 22.54 -27.95
CA LEU A 43 22.34 21.71 -26.96
C LEU A 43 23.80 22.19 -26.74
N PRO A 44 24.24 22.47 -25.51
CA PRO A 44 25.65 22.45 -25.19
C PRO A 44 26.16 20.99 -25.12
N GLN A 45 27.24 20.71 -25.84
CA GLN A 45 27.95 19.43 -25.80
C GLN A 45 28.54 19.16 -24.40
N PRO A 46 28.57 17.89 -23.95
CA PRO A 46 29.25 17.54 -22.71
C PRO A 46 30.78 17.62 -22.90
N LYS A 47 31.42 18.53 -22.16
CA LYS A 47 32.87 18.50 -21.96
C LYS A 47 33.23 17.26 -21.15
N ALA A 48 34.08 16.41 -21.72
CA ALA A 48 34.77 15.35 -21.01
C ALA A 48 35.57 15.95 -19.84
N ILE A 49 35.35 15.43 -18.64
CA ILE A 49 36.17 15.74 -17.46
C ILE A 49 37.01 14.51 -17.16
N THR A 50 38.30 14.65 -17.46
CA THR A 50 39.39 13.79 -17.04
C THR A 50 39.43 13.74 -15.51
N GLN A 51 39.28 12.55 -14.92
CA GLN A 51 39.58 12.30 -13.51
C GLN A 51 41.04 11.86 -13.39
N THR A 52 41.87 12.73 -12.83
CA THR A 52 43.24 12.47 -12.40
C THR A 52 43.39 12.91 -10.95
N GLU A 53 44.01 12.05 -10.14
CA GLU A 53 44.56 12.29 -8.78
C GLU A 53 43.58 12.60 -7.63
N ALA A 54 43.80 12.18 -6.39
CA ALA A 54 44.76 11.30 -5.74
C ALA A 54 44.19 10.96 -4.34
N MET A 55 44.56 9.80 -3.80
CA MET A 55 44.40 9.49 -2.38
C MET A 55 45.24 10.43 -1.51
N PRO A 56 44.79 10.74 -0.28
CA PRO A 56 45.72 10.84 0.83
C PRO A 56 45.45 9.78 1.90
N GLN A 57 46.56 9.18 2.33
CA GLN A 57 46.69 8.26 3.45
C GLN A 57 46.56 8.99 4.80
N SER A 58 46.12 8.22 5.80
CA SER A 58 46.66 8.12 7.17
C SER A 58 47.03 9.42 7.92
N GLY A 59 46.24 9.72 8.96
CA GLY A 59 46.61 10.64 10.04
C GLY A 59 46.15 10.07 11.38
N SER A 60 47.10 9.82 12.28
CA SER A 60 46.96 9.21 13.59
C SER A 60 47.24 10.23 14.71
N LEU A 61 46.70 9.94 15.89
CA LEU A 61 47.02 10.44 17.25
C LEU A 61 46.49 11.80 17.73
N THR A 62 45.71 11.70 18.82
CA THR A 62 45.72 12.41 20.13
C THR A 62 44.26 12.72 20.51
N GLY A 63 43.67 12.13 21.55
CA GLY A 63 44.12 12.12 22.95
C GLY A 63 43.28 13.16 23.70
N ASN A 64 42.16 12.74 24.30
CA ASN A 64 41.51 13.48 25.39
C ASN A 64 40.74 12.55 26.32
N ALA A 65 41.07 12.70 27.60
CA ALA A 65 40.73 11.86 28.73
C ALA A 65 39.28 12.06 29.22
N PRO A 66 38.74 11.09 30.01
CA PRO A 66 37.41 11.18 30.60
C PRO A 66 37.42 11.98 31.93
N PRO A 67 36.34 12.71 32.26
CA PRO A 67 36.16 13.21 33.62
C PRO A 67 35.67 12.12 34.57
N LYS A 68 36.13 12.26 35.81
CA LYS A 68 36.06 11.32 36.93
C LYS A 68 34.68 11.24 37.58
N SER A 69 34.50 10.08 38.21
CA SER A 69 33.58 9.67 39.27
C SER A 69 33.16 10.72 40.30
N VAL A 70 31.90 10.64 40.72
CA VAL A 70 31.44 10.90 42.09
C VAL A 70 30.43 9.82 42.50
N ASP A 71 30.85 9.01 43.47
CA ASP A 71 30.16 8.46 44.65
C ASP A 71 28.64 8.18 44.59
N GLU A 72 28.21 6.93 44.67
CA GLU A 72 27.98 6.14 45.91
C GLU A 72 26.62 6.43 46.58
N ALA A 73 25.62 5.58 46.27
CA ALA A 73 24.51 5.31 47.17
C ALA A 73 24.04 3.86 47.04
N ARG A 74 24.40 3.13 48.09
CA ARG A 74 24.14 1.74 48.46
C ARG A 74 22.64 1.44 48.61
N GLY A 75 22.12 0.48 47.85
CA GLY A 75 20.79 -0.11 48.05
C GLY A 75 20.82 -1.63 47.84
N LYS A 76 20.73 -2.38 48.94
CA LYS A 76 20.64 -3.86 48.99
C LYS A 76 19.23 -4.33 48.59
N HIS A 77 19.13 -5.24 47.62
CA HIS A 77 18.16 -6.36 47.61
C HIS A 77 18.69 -7.42 46.62
N SER A 78 19.27 -8.53 47.08
CA SER A 78 18.62 -9.72 47.63
C SER A 78 17.75 -10.46 46.61
N GLY A 79 18.41 -11.38 45.88
CA GLY A 79 17.88 -12.67 45.47
C GLY A 79 16.64 -12.69 44.58
N ASN A 80 16.81 -13.09 43.32
CA ASN A 80 15.99 -14.18 42.77
C ASN A 80 16.70 -14.90 41.62
N ARG A 81 17.21 -16.06 42.03
CA ARG A 81 17.50 -17.29 41.30
C ARG A 81 16.81 -17.41 39.93
N LEU A 82 17.59 -17.40 38.87
CA LEU A 82 17.19 -17.93 37.56
C LEU A 82 17.06 -19.47 37.67
N PRO A 83 15.95 -20.08 37.24
CA PRO A 83 15.95 -21.51 36.96
C PRO A 83 16.77 -21.75 35.68
N VAL A 84 17.89 -22.42 35.87
CA VAL A 84 18.61 -23.16 34.84
C VAL A 84 17.66 -24.25 34.31
N PHE A 85 17.11 -24.06 33.12
CA PHE A 85 16.45 -25.13 32.37
C PHE A 85 17.50 -25.81 31.50
N SER A 86 18.30 -26.67 32.13
CA SER A 86 18.97 -27.77 31.45
C SER A 86 18.05 -28.98 31.53
N ASP A 87 18.00 -29.75 30.45
CA ASP A 87 17.42 -31.09 30.35
C ASP A 87 15.89 -31.16 30.14
N ILE A 88 15.50 -31.46 28.90
CA ILE A 88 14.82 -32.71 28.47
C ILE A 88 14.68 -32.61 26.94
N ILE A 89 15.69 -33.07 26.20
CA ILE A 89 15.45 -33.61 24.84
C ILE A 89 15.13 -35.09 25.05
N SER A 90 13.84 -35.36 25.26
CA SER A 90 13.31 -36.71 25.17
C SER A 90 13.18 -37.04 23.67
N ALA A 91 14.02 -37.96 23.21
CA ALA A 91 13.93 -38.57 21.89
C ALA A 91 12.64 -39.41 21.80
N GLY A 92 11.53 -38.75 21.55
CA GLY A 92 10.23 -39.35 21.24
C GLY A 92 10.16 -39.76 19.77
N MET A 93 10.69 -40.94 19.47
CA MET A 93 10.00 -41.99 18.71
C MET A 93 8.98 -41.49 17.66
N LEU A 94 9.45 -41.25 16.44
CA LEU A 94 8.59 -41.12 15.27
C LEU A 94 7.84 -42.45 15.06
N PRO A 95 6.50 -42.48 14.99
CA PRO A 95 5.79 -43.65 14.51
C PRO A 95 6.09 -43.84 13.00
N PRO A 96 6.34 -45.07 12.52
CA PRO A 96 6.42 -45.32 11.09
C PRO A 96 5.04 -45.05 10.48
N TYR A 97 4.97 -44.08 9.55
CA TYR A 97 3.81 -43.90 8.68
C TYR A 97 3.62 -45.18 7.87
N ARG A 98 2.62 -45.98 8.28
CA ARG A 98 2.17 -47.18 7.56
C ARG A 98 1.31 -46.71 6.39
N VAL A 99 1.88 -46.73 5.19
CA VAL A 99 1.11 -46.56 3.95
C VAL A 99 0.25 -47.81 3.78
N ALA A 100 -1.06 -47.67 4.02
CA ALA A 100 -2.02 -48.71 3.69
C ALA A 100 -2.31 -48.69 2.17
N PRO A 101 -2.33 -49.85 1.50
CA PRO A 101 -2.75 -49.92 0.10
C PRO A 101 -4.25 -49.67 0.01
N SER A 102 -4.62 -48.57 -0.65
CA SER A 102 -6.01 -48.26 -0.97
C SER A 102 -6.52 -49.26 -2.00
N LYS A 103 -7.53 -50.06 -1.61
CA LYS A 103 -8.22 -51.01 -2.49
C LYS A 103 -8.98 -50.22 -3.56
N SER A 104 -8.59 -50.45 -4.81
CA SER A 104 -9.43 -50.21 -5.98
C SER A 104 -10.75 -50.97 -5.83
N THR A 105 -11.87 -50.25 -5.85
CA THR A 105 -13.19 -50.83 -6.11
C THR A 105 -13.77 -50.09 -7.29
N THR A 106 -13.81 -50.83 -8.39
CA THR A 106 -14.46 -50.50 -9.66
C THR A 106 -15.95 -50.83 -9.58
N GLU A 107 -16.73 -50.09 -10.37
CA GLU A 107 -18.10 -50.36 -10.84
C GLU A 107 -19.30 -49.91 -10.00
N GLY A 108 -19.85 -48.78 -10.41
CA GLY A 108 -21.21 -48.33 -10.15
C GLY A 108 -21.66 -47.43 -11.31
N SER A 109 -22.08 -48.06 -12.40
CA SER A 109 -22.71 -47.43 -13.57
C SER A 109 -23.80 -46.45 -13.15
N SER A 110 -23.57 -45.14 -13.39
CA SER A 110 -24.58 -44.11 -13.24
C SER A 110 -24.56 -43.21 -14.46
N LYS A 111 -25.73 -43.11 -15.10
CA LYS A 111 -26.06 -42.38 -16.32
C LYS A 111 -25.29 -41.05 -16.43
N ILE A 112 -24.57 -40.91 -17.53
CA ILE A 112 -24.03 -39.64 -18.01
C ILE A 112 -25.20 -38.71 -18.33
N VAL A 113 -25.51 -37.82 -17.41
CA VAL A 113 -26.23 -36.56 -17.69
C VAL A 113 -25.15 -35.58 -18.16
N PRO A 114 -25.31 -34.88 -19.30
CA PRO A 114 -24.37 -33.85 -19.71
C PRO A 114 -24.31 -32.76 -18.63
N GLN A 115 -23.20 -32.70 -17.91
CA GLN A 115 -22.92 -31.60 -17.00
C GLN A 115 -22.71 -30.36 -17.86
N ASN A 116 -23.61 -29.38 -17.69
CA ASN A 116 -23.43 -28.02 -18.19
C ASN A 116 -22.02 -27.54 -17.81
N LEU A 117 -21.17 -27.37 -18.81
CA LEU A 117 -19.88 -26.71 -18.68
C LEU A 117 -20.14 -25.30 -18.11
N PRO A 118 -19.43 -24.86 -17.06
CA PRO A 118 -19.50 -23.47 -16.65
C PRO A 118 -19.00 -22.63 -17.82
N LEU A 119 -19.90 -21.83 -18.41
CA LEU A 119 -19.55 -20.80 -19.38
C LEU A 119 -18.42 -19.97 -18.79
N GLN A 120 -17.22 -20.08 -19.36
CA GLN A 120 -16.14 -19.17 -19.01
C GLN A 120 -16.59 -17.76 -19.43
N ILE A 121 -17.04 -16.98 -18.45
CA ILE A 121 -17.48 -15.61 -18.66
C ILE A 121 -16.23 -14.81 -18.99
N LYS A 122 -15.94 -14.68 -20.30
CA LYS A 122 -14.92 -13.76 -20.79
C LYS A 122 -15.28 -12.36 -20.29
N PRO A 123 -14.35 -11.64 -19.62
CA PRO A 123 -14.61 -10.29 -19.15
C PRO A 123 -15.09 -9.42 -20.31
N ASP A 124 -16.23 -8.75 -20.13
CA ASP A 124 -16.72 -7.77 -21.08
C ASP A 124 -15.72 -6.59 -21.09
N PRO A 125 -15.00 -6.35 -22.21
CA PRO A 125 -13.98 -5.33 -22.28
C PRO A 125 -14.55 -3.90 -22.11
N LEU A 126 -15.86 -3.72 -22.27
CA LEU A 126 -16.51 -2.43 -22.02
C LEU A 126 -16.75 -2.16 -20.53
N LYS A 127 -16.87 -3.22 -19.72
CA LYS A 127 -17.17 -3.13 -18.28
C LYS A 127 -15.94 -3.23 -17.39
N THR A 128 -14.82 -3.64 -17.95
CA THR A 128 -13.57 -3.84 -17.22
C THR A 128 -12.49 -2.86 -17.62
N VAL A 129 -11.55 -2.61 -16.72
CA VAL A 129 -10.32 -1.85 -16.94
C VAL A 129 -9.14 -2.65 -16.43
N ARG A 130 -7.97 -2.49 -17.06
CA ARG A 130 -6.73 -3.09 -16.58
C ARG A 130 -6.10 -2.19 -15.54
N VAL A 131 -5.77 -2.77 -14.40
CA VAL A 131 -5.01 -2.14 -13.30
C VAL A 131 -3.76 -2.98 -13.06
N ASN A 132 -2.63 -2.34 -12.78
CA ASN A 132 -1.44 -3.06 -12.33
C ASN A 132 -1.50 -3.16 -10.80
N LEU A 133 -1.57 -4.38 -10.27
CA LEU A 133 -1.28 -4.64 -8.86
C LEU A 133 0.22 -4.83 -8.70
N TYR A 134 0.79 -4.30 -7.64
CA TYR A 134 2.22 -4.43 -7.40
C TYR A 134 2.48 -5.50 -6.36
N GLN A 135 3.35 -6.47 -6.68
CA GLN A 135 3.67 -7.61 -5.82
C GLN A 135 5.14 -7.62 -5.45
N PRO A 136 5.52 -7.97 -4.20
CA PRO A 136 6.92 -8.14 -3.85
C PRO A 136 7.53 -9.30 -4.64
N ASP A 137 8.78 -9.14 -5.05
CA ASP A 137 9.57 -10.28 -5.49
C ASP A 137 9.86 -11.25 -4.33
N ILE A 138 10.38 -12.44 -4.65
CA ILE A 138 10.70 -13.48 -3.65
C ILE A 138 11.75 -13.04 -2.62
N GLU A 139 12.47 -11.95 -2.89
CA GLU A 139 13.50 -11.39 -2.00
C GLU A 139 13.00 -10.18 -1.20
N CYS A 140 11.74 -9.75 -1.41
CA CYS A 140 11.13 -8.55 -0.84
C CYS A 140 11.94 -7.27 -1.09
N LYS A 141 12.57 -7.15 -2.26
CA LYS A 141 13.41 -6.00 -2.65
C LYS A 141 12.75 -5.10 -3.68
N LYS A 142 11.90 -5.67 -4.53
CA LYS A 142 11.24 -4.94 -5.62
C LYS A 142 9.76 -5.25 -5.65
N LEU A 143 8.99 -4.29 -6.14
CA LEU A 143 7.58 -4.46 -6.46
C LEU A 143 7.43 -4.62 -7.97
N MET A 144 6.84 -5.73 -8.40
CA MET A 144 6.65 -6.10 -9.79
C MET A 144 5.19 -5.87 -10.18
N PRO A 145 4.91 -5.20 -11.31
CA PRO A 145 3.54 -4.98 -11.77
C PRO A 145 2.92 -6.27 -12.30
N GLU A 146 1.69 -6.53 -11.89
CA GLU A 146 0.85 -7.63 -12.33
C GLU A 146 -0.47 -7.06 -12.88
N PRO A 147 -0.71 -7.14 -14.21
CA PRO A 147 -1.91 -6.58 -14.81
C PRO A 147 -3.13 -7.46 -14.51
N VAL A 148 -4.16 -6.88 -13.88
CA VAL A 148 -5.44 -7.53 -13.58
C VAL A 148 -6.59 -6.78 -14.23
N ALA A 149 -7.62 -7.51 -14.66
CA ALA A 149 -8.88 -6.92 -15.09
C ALA A 149 -9.82 -6.76 -13.88
N VAL A 150 -10.34 -5.56 -13.68
CA VAL A 150 -11.31 -5.23 -12.63
C VAL A 150 -12.48 -4.45 -13.21
N ASP A 151 -13.62 -4.45 -12.51
CA ASP A 151 -14.77 -3.65 -12.91
C ASP A 151 -14.41 -2.16 -12.93
N ARG A 152 -14.71 -1.50 -14.06
CA ARG A 152 -14.32 -0.09 -14.30
C ARG A 152 -14.86 0.85 -13.23
N ASP A 153 -16.11 0.68 -12.84
CA ASP A 153 -16.81 1.57 -11.89
C ASP A 153 -16.30 1.42 -10.44
N ARG A 154 -15.52 0.37 -10.15
CA ARG A 154 -14.96 0.08 -8.83
C ARG A 154 -13.47 -0.25 -8.89
N ALA A 155 -12.76 0.25 -9.91
CA ALA A 155 -11.41 -0.20 -10.21
C ALA A 155 -10.44 -0.01 -9.03
N MET A 156 -10.48 1.14 -8.37
CA MET A 156 -9.63 1.43 -7.20
C MET A 156 -9.96 0.53 -6.02
N ASP A 157 -11.24 0.40 -5.69
CA ASP A 157 -11.72 -0.46 -4.60
C ASP A 157 -11.37 -1.94 -4.85
N ALA A 158 -11.61 -2.42 -6.07
CA ALA A 158 -11.27 -3.77 -6.48
C ALA A 158 -9.76 -4.03 -6.42
N ALA A 159 -8.93 -3.07 -6.82
CA ALA A 159 -7.48 -3.19 -6.76
C ALA A 159 -6.96 -3.27 -5.32
N VAL A 160 -7.40 -2.34 -4.45
CA VAL A 160 -7.02 -2.34 -3.04
C VAL A 160 -7.50 -3.60 -2.33
N SER A 161 -8.75 -4.02 -2.58
CA SER A 161 -9.30 -5.26 -2.05
C SER A 161 -8.45 -6.48 -2.43
N LYS A 162 -8.01 -6.59 -3.69
CA LYS A 162 -7.14 -7.69 -4.14
C LYS A 162 -5.79 -7.69 -3.41
N VAL A 163 -5.13 -6.53 -3.34
CA VAL A 163 -3.85 -6.39 -2.61
C VAL A 163 -4.00 -6.82 -1.15
N LEU A 164 -5.09 -6.41 -0.47
CA LEU A 164 -5.31 -6.78 0.93
C LEU A 164 -5.62 -8.27 1.12
N GLN A 165 -6.39 -8.88 0.21
CA GLN A 165 -6.73 -10.31 0.28
C GLN A 165 -5.49 -11.21 0.28
N GLU A 166 -4.49 -10.85 -0.52
CA GLU A 166 -3.23 -11.61 -0.65
C GLU A 166 -2.26 -11.45 0.52
N ARG A 167 -2.59 -10.58 1.50
CA ARG A 167 -1.76 -10.30 2.67
C ARG A 167 -2.35 -10.81 3.98
N ASN A 168 -3.55 -11.37 3.94
CA ASN A 168 -4.15 -11.99 5.12
C ASN A 168 -3.41 -13.29 5.47
N SER A 169 -3.19 -13.51 6.76
CA SER A 169 -2.63 -14.72 7.35
C SER A 169 -3.52 -15.19 8.53
N ALA A 170 -3.15 -16.32 9.14
CA ALA A 170 -3.88 -16.85 10.30
C ALA A 170 -3.83 -15.95 11.54
N ASP A 171 -2.80 -15.10 11.66
CA ASP A 171 -2.54 -14.25 12.81
C ASP A 171 -2.68 -12.75 12.52
N PHE A 172 -2.89 -12.38 11.26
CA PHE A 172 -3.07 -11.00 10.80
C PHE A 172 -4.14 -10.95 9.70
N THR A 173 -5.20 -10.17 9.91
CA THR A 173 -6.25 -10.02 8.88
C THR A 173 -6.77 -8.59 8.86
N VAL A 174 -6.83 -8.00 7.67
CA VAL A 174 -7.50 -6.71 7.46
C VAL A 174 -8.99 -6.98 7.21
N ALA A 175 -9.85 -6.47 8.10
CA ALA A 175 -11.30 -6.60 8.02
C ALA A 175 -11.95 -5.59 7.07
N GLY A 176 -11.25 -4.49 6.76
CA GLY A 176 -11.73 -3.48 5.82
C GLY A 176 -10.82 -2.27 5.75
N TYR A 177 -11.17 -1.33 4.88
CA TYR A 177 -10.42 -0.10 4.68
C TYR A 177 -11.33 1.04 4.23
N ARG A 178 -10.79 2.26 4.26
CA ARG A 178 -11.36 3.46 3.63
C ARG A 178 -10.26 4.21 2.90
N ILE A 179 -10.62 4.85 1.79
CA ILE A 179 -9.70 5.69 1.03
C ILE A 179 -10.30 7.09 0.97
N ASN A 180 -9.52 8.08 1.39
CA ASN A 180 -9.83 9.48 1.18
C ASN A 180 -8.69 10.11 0.37
N ILE A 181 -9.01 10.88 -0.66
CA ILE A 181 -8.03 11.57 -1.49
C ILE A 181 -8.29 13.06 -1.32
N ASP A 182 -7.28 13.81 -0.91
CA ASP A 182 -7.36 15.26 -0.80
C ASP A 182 -7.11 15.97 -2.14
N ASP A 183 -7.29 17.29 -2.15
CA ASP A 183 -7.09 18.13 -3.34
C ASP A 183 -5.62 18.18 -3.80
N ASP A 184 -4.67 17.88 -2.91
CA ASP A 184 -3.24 17.82 -3.20
C ASP A 184 -2.84 16.49 -3.87
N GLY A 185 -3.73 15.50 -3.86
CA GLY A 185 -3.54 14.16 -4.43
C GLY A 185 -2.87 13.20 -3.45
N VAL A 186 -2.98 13.43 -2.14
CA VAL A 186 -2.56 12.49 -1.10
C VAL A 186 -3.73 11.57 -0.78
N ALA A 187 -3.52 10.26 -0.96
CA ALA A 187 -4.48 9.25 -0.57
C ALA A 187 -4.20 8.78 0.87
N THR A 188 -5.13 9.02 1.78
CA THR A 188 -5.14 8.41 3.12
C THR A 188 -5.90 7.10 3.06
N VAL A 189 -5.20 5.99 3.32
CA VAL A 189 -5.78 4.65 3.39
C VAL A 189 -5.91 4.25 4.87
N ASP A 190 -7.14 4.32 5.39
CA ASP A 190 -7.47 3.92 6.75
C ASP A 190 -7.80 2.43 6.81
N LEU A 191 -6.89 1.64 7.37
CA LEU A 191 -7.01 0.18 7.47
C LEU A 191 -7.65 -0.22 8.80
N ARG A 192 -8.33 -1.37 8.80
CA ARG A 192 -8.95 -1.94 10.00
C ARG A 192 -8.56 -3.38 10.17
N LEU A 193 -7.85 -3.69 11.24
CA LEU A 193 -7.62 -5.07 11.62
C LEU A 193 -8.90 -5.74 12.11
N LYS A 194 -9.00 -7.03 11.81
CA LYS A 194 -10.01 -7.91 12.38
C LYS A 194 -9.74 -8.02 13.89
N PRO A 195 -10.77 -7.95 14.77
CA PRO A 195 -10.57 -7.94 16.22
C PRO A 195 -9.83 -9.16 16.81
N ASP A 196 -9.82 -10.29 16.10
CA ASP A 196 -9.15 -11.53 16.48
C ASP A 196 -7.74 -11.68 15.89
N SER A 197 -7.23 -10.65 15.18
CA SER A 197 -5.85 -10.62 14.72
C SER A 197 -4.91 -10.60 15.93
N ARG A 198 -3.95 -11.52 15.96
CA ARG A 198 -2.95 -11.60 17.04
C ARG A 198 -1.81 -10.61 16.83
N ARG A 199 -1.57 -10.22 15.59
CA ARG A 199 -0.53 -9.28 15.17
C ARG A 199 -1.13 -7.94 14.78
N GLN A 200 -0.36 -6.89 15.03
CA GLN A 200 -0.63 -5.51 14.60
C GLN A 200 0.18 -5.18 13.34
N PHE A 201 -0.18 -4.11 12.63
CA PHE A 201 0.57 -3.64 11.46
C PHE A 201 2.07 -3.44 11.74
N ILE A 202 2.41 -2.80 12.86
CA ILE A 202 3.80 -2.55 13.27
C ILE A 202 4.56 -3.81 13.67
N SER A 203 3.86 -4.91 13.94
CA SER A 203 4.47 -6.21 14.30
C SER A 203 4.74 -7.09 13.08
N LEU A 204 4.33 -6.64 11.89
CA LEU A 204 4.68 -7.28 10.64
C LEU A 204 6.21 -7.23 10.46
N SER A 205 6.79 -8.31 9.92
CA SER A 205 8.19 -8.30 9.51
C SER A 205 8.41 -7.26 8.42
N LEU A 206 9.66 -6.85 8.20
CA LEU A 206 9.99 -5.87 7.16
C LEU A 206 9.48 -6.29 5.77
N CYS A 207 9.60 -7.58 5.43
CA CYS A 207 9.06 -8.09 4.17
C CYS A 207 7.53 -7.99 4.12
N GLU A 208 6.81 -8.35 5.19
CA GLU A 208 5.35 -8.24 5.24
C GLU A 208 4.89 -6.77 5.18
N GLN A 209 5.59 -5.85 5.85
CA GLN A 209 5.30 -4.41 5.76
C GLN A 209 5.53 -3.89 4.34
N PHE A 210 6.66 -4.24 3.71
CA PHE A 210 6.94 -3.90 2.32
C PHE A 210 5.89 -4.47 1.37
N ALA A 211 5.52 -5.74 1.57
CA ALA A 211 4.51 -6.45 0.79
C ALA A 211 3.11 -5.85 0.96
N LEU A 212 2.74 -5.35 2.13
CA LEU A 212 1.43 -4.74 2.34
C LEU A 212 1.41 -3.27 1.90
N PHE A 213 2.22 -2.44 2.55
CA PHE A 213 2.18 -0.99 2.38
C PHE A 213 2.83 -0.55 1.07
N GLY A 214 3.91 -1.20 0.66
CA GLY A 214 4.55 -0.93 -0.63
C GLY A 214 3.62 -1.28 -1.79
N SER A 215 3.01 -2.46 -1.76
CA SER A 215 2.06 -2.90 -2.80
C SER A 215 0.86 -1.96 -2.93
N LEU A 216 0.26 -1.56 -1.80
CA LEU A 216 -0.85 -0.59 -1.80
C LEU A 216 -0.42 0.76 -2.38
N ARG A 217 0.73 1.27 -1.93
CA ARG A 217 1.27 2.56 -2.38
C ARG A 217 1.51 2.56 -3.89
N GLU A 218 2.27 1.59 -4.40
CA GLU A 218 2.61 1.51 -5.82
C GLU A 218 1.37 1.27 -6.68
N THR A 219 0.44 0.42 -6.24
CA THR A 219 -0.81 0.19 -6.97
C THR A 219 -1.63 1.48 -7.12
N LEU A 220 -1.74 2.27 -6.05
CA LEU A 220 -2.50 3.51 -6.05
C LEU A 220 -1.81 4.63 -6.84
N MET A 221 -0.49 4.77 -6.73
CA MET A 221 0.26 5.85 -7.34
C MET A 221 0.51 5.66 -8.84
N ASN A 222 0.60 4.41 -9.32
CA ASN A 222 0.92 4.13 -10.73
C ASN A 222 -0.31 4.02 -11.64
N HIS A 223 -1.53 4.22 -11.14
CA HIS A 223 -2.71 4.26 -11.99
C HIS A 223 -2.94 5.67 -12.55
N PRO A 224 -2.89 5.86 -13.89
CA PRO A 224 -2.88 7.20 -14.49
C PRO A 224 -4.17 8.00 -14.22
N ASP A 225 -5.31 7.33 -14.11
CA ASP A 225 -6.60 8.01 -13.93
C ASP A 225 -6.84 8.49 -12.49
N TRP A 226 -6.10 7.96 -11.51
CA TRP A 226 -6.37 8.25 -10.09
C TRP A 226 -5.67 9.50 -9.59
N LYS A 227 -4.63 9.96 -10.29
CA LYS A 227 -3.89 11.21 -9.98
C LYS A 227 -3.35 11.28 -8.54
N ILE A 228 -3.02 10.13 -7.95
CA ILE A 228 -2.48 10.02 -6.59
C ILE A 228 -0.97 10.26 -6.63
N LYS A 229 -0.49 11.24 -5.86
CA LYS A 229 0.93 11.62 -5.78
C LYS A 229 1.63 11.00 -4.57
N ALA A 230 0.89 10.73 -3.51
CA ALA A 230 1.41 10.15 -2.28
C ALA A 230 0.34 9.32 -1.58
N VAL A 231 0.78 8.36 -0.76
CA VAL A 231 -0.11 7.51 0.04
C VAL A 231 0.35 7.49 1.49
N GLN A 232 -0.59 7.77 2.39
CA GLN A 232 -0.43 7.67 3.84
C GLN A 232 -1.34 6.57 4.39
N PHE A 233 -0.89 5.88 5.42
CA PHE A 233 -1.64 4.78 6.04
C PHE A 233 -2.03 5.14 7.47
N THR A 234 -3.29 4.90 7.81
CA THR A 234 -3.81 5.06 9.17
C THR A 234 -4.49 3.79 9.64
N GLU A 235 -4.60 3.60 10.95
CA GLU A 235 -5.49 2.63 11.58
C GLU A 235 -6.48 3.38 12.46
N ARG A 236 -7.75 3.39 12.05
CA ARG A 236 -8.84 4.10 12.73
C ARG A 236 -8.54 5.59 12.94
N GLY A 237 -7.89 6.21 11.95
CA GLY A 237 -7.50 7.62 11.96
C GLY A 237 -6.13 7.91 12.59
N GLU A 238 -5.49 6.93 13.23
CA GLU A 238 -4.15 7.09 13.80
C GLU A 238 -3.07 6.73 12.78
N LEU A 239 -2.02 7.54 12.66
CA LEU A 239 -0.94 7.30 11.71
C LEU A 239 -0.21 5.99 12.04
N ILE A 240 -0.04 5.12 11.05
CA ILE A 240 0.84 3.95 11.17
C ILE A 240 2.28 4.42 10.89
N GLN A 241 3.15 4.30 11.89
CA GLN A 241 4.58 4.58 11.74
C GLN A 241 5.27 3.33 11.16
N LEU A 242 5.65 3.41 9.89
CA LEU A 242 6.30 2.36 9.10
C LEU A 242 7.81 2.58 9.02
#